data_AF-A0A946SY56-F1
#
_entry.id   AF-A0A946SY56-F1
#
_cell.length_a   1.000
_cell.length_b   1.000
_cell.length_c   1.000
_cell.angle_alpha   90.00
_cell.angle_beta   90.00
_cell.angle_gamma   90.00
#
_symmetry.space_group_name_H-M   'P 1'
#
loop_
_entity.id
_entity.type
_entity.pdbx_description
1 polymer ?
#
loop_
_entity_poly.entity_id
_entity_poly.type
_entity_poly.pdbx_seq_one_letter_code
_entity_poly.pdbx_strand_id
1 'polypeptide(L)'
;MTRLLLVRHGESEWNALGKWQGQANPPLTDQGRRQAQQAAGVLGAFDAIVASTLQRAAETAAIISEVMGVGPVLVEEDLQERSAGPWQGLT
;
A
#
# COMPACT_ATOMS: atom_id res chain seq x y z
N MET A 1 -18.63 -16.15 8.64
CA MET A 1 -17.68 -15.31 9.39
C MET A 1 -16.74 -14.68 8.37
N THR A 2 -16.55 -13.36 8.41
CA THR A 2 -15.67 -12.66 7.46
C THR A 2 -14.35 -12.35 8.15
N ARG A 3 -13.22 -12.60 7.49
CA ARG A 3 -11.88 -12.27 8.00
C ARG A 3 -11.33 -11.10 7.22
N LEU A 4 -10.94 -10.04 7.92
CA LEU A 4 -10.27 -8.89 7.33
C LEU A 4 -8.81 -8.88 7.78
N LEU A 5 -7.89 -8.77 6.82
CA LEU A 5 -6.47 -8.55 7.08
C LEU A 5 -6.10 -7.15 6.59
N LEU A 6 -5.41 -6.39 7.45
CA LEU A 6 -4.93 -5.05 7.11
C LEU A 6 -3.43 -5.12 6.79
N VAL A 7 -3.05 -4.59 5.63
CA VAL A 7 -1.66 -4.50 5.18
C VAL A 7 -1.34 -3.02 4.96
N ARG A 8 -0.26 -2.54 5.59
CA ARG A 8 0.30 -1.22 5.27
C ARG A 8 1.09 -1.31 3.97
N HIS A 9 1.06 -0.26 3.17
CA HIS A 9 1.91 -0.16 1.98
C HIS A 9 3.39 -0.40 2.33
N GLY A 10 4.17 -0.92 1.37
CA GLY A 10 5.62 -1.03 1.50
C GLY A 10 6.28 0.34 1.67
N GLU A 11 7.55 0.37 2.05
CA GLU A 11 8.33 1.61 2.19
C GLU A 11 8.22 2.49 0.93
N SER A 12 7.82 3.75 1.11
CA SER A 12 7.87 4.77 0.05
C SER A 12 9.15 5.60 0.13
N GLU A 13 9.49 6.30 -0.95
CA GLU A 13 10.66 7.21 -0.95
C GLU A 13 10.60 8.23 0.20
N TRP A 14 9.40 8.70 0.56
CA TRP A 14 9.24 9.64 1.66
C TRP A 14 9.30 8.98 3.03
N ASN A 15 9.01 7.67 3.16
CA ASN A 15 9.36 6.95 4.38
C ASN A 15 10.88 6.91 4.57
N ALA A 16 11.64 6.56 3.52
CA ALA A 16 13.10 6.50 3.57
C ALA A 16 13.73 7.87 3.92
N LEU A 17 13.08 8.96 3.51
CA LEU A 17 13.50 10.33 3.81
C LEU A 17 12.92 10.91 5.12
N GLY A 18 12.08 10.17 5.85
CA GLY A 18 11.44 10.65 7.07
C GLY A 18 10.45 11.81 6.86
N LYS A 19 9.84 11.91 5.68
CA LYS A 19 8.91 13.00 5.33
C LYS A 19 7.46 12.66 5.61
N TRP A 20 6.69 13.64 6.06
CA TRP A 20 5.24 13.55 6.18
C TRP A 20 4.59 13.41 4.79
N GLN A 21 3.87 12.32 4.57
CA GLN A 21 3.27 12.01 3.26
C GLN A 21 1.87 12.57 3.08
N GLY A 22 0.98 12.28 4.04
CA GLY A 22 -0.45 12.51 3.85
C GLY A 22 -0.96 11.90 2.55
N GLN A 23 -1.62 12.73 1.74
CA GLN A 23 -2.20 12.34 0.46
C GLN A 23 -1.28 12.67 -0.74
N ALA A 24 -0.01 13.00 -0.49
CA ALA A 24 1.00 12.96 -1.54
C ALA A 24 1.13 11.54 -2.13
N ASN A 25 1.72 11.44 -3.31
CA ASN A 25 1.94 10.20 -4.03
C ASN A 25 3.43 9.91 -4.29
N PRO A 26 4.29 9.79 -3.25
CA PRO A 26 5.63 9.25 -3.45
C PRO A 26 5.53 7.77 -3.88
N PRO A 27 6.40 7.31 -4.79
CA PRO A 27 6.42 5.91 -5.21
C PRO A 27 6.99 5.01 -4.10
N LEU A 28 6.82 3.69 -4.26
CA LEU A 28 7.55 2.72 -3.46
C LEU A 28 9.05 2.75 -3.76
N THR A 29 9.87 2.50 -2.75
CA THR A 29 11.28 2.15 -2.94
C THR A 29 11.40 0.71 -3.45
N ASP A 30 12.57 0.32 -3.94
CA ASP A 30 12.85 -1.08 -4.27
C ASP A 30 12.78 -2.00 -3.03
N GLN A 31 12.99 -1.43 -1.84
CA GLN A 31 12.76 -2.14 -0.59
C GLN A 31 11.25 -2.30 -0.33
N GLY A 32 10.44 -1.27 -0.56
CA GLY A 32 8.97 -1.35 -0.47
C GLY A 32 8.38 -2.40 -1.40
N ARG A 33 8.87 -2.51 -2.64
CA ARG A 33 8.45 -3.56 -3.58
C ARG A 33 8.79 -4.96 -3.07
N ARG A 34 10.02 -5.15 -2.55
CA ARG A 34 10.45 -6.43 -1.95
C ARG A 34 9.61 -6.79 -0.72
N GLN A 35 9.25 -5.81 0.11
CA GLN A 35 8.35 -6.02 1.25
C GLN A 35 6.97 -6.50 0.80
N ALA A 36 6.41 -5.91 -0.26
CA ALA A 36 5.11 -6.35 -0.81
C ALA A 36 5.16 -7.79 -1.32
N GLN A 37 6.23 -8.18 -2.04
CA GLN A 37 6.45 -9.56 -2.49
C GLN A 37 6.58 -10.55 -1.32
N GLN A 38 7.37 -10.19 -0.31
CA GLN A 38 7.56 -11.01 0.89
C GLN A 38 6.26 -11.17 1.68
N ALA A 39 5.49 -10.10 1.81
CA ALA A 39 4.18 -10.14 2.45
C ALA A 39 3.30 -11.15 1.70
N ALA A 40 3.15 -11.02 0.39
CA ALA A 40 2.33 -11.92 -0.42
C ALA A 40 2.68 -13.41 -0.24
N GLY A 41 3.97 -13.74 -0.04
CA GLY A 41 4.42 -15.11 0.20
C GLY A 41 4.01 -15.72 1.55
N VAL A 42 3.59 -14.90 2.52
CA VAL A 42 3.11 -15.36 3.83
C VAL A 42 1.63 -15.04 4.07
N LEU A 43 1.01 -14.29 3.16
CA LEU A 43 -0.42 -14.08 3.16
C LEU A 43 -1.13 -15.40 2.82
N GLY A 44 -2.04 -15.85 3.69
CA GLY A 44 -2.92 -16.99 3.38
C GLY A 44 -3.89 -16.64 2.25
N ALA A 45 -4.84 -17.52 1.93
CA ALA A 45 -5.83 -17.26 0.89
C ALA A 45 -6.82 -16.14 1.26
N PHE A 46 -7.18 -15.33 0.25
CA PHE A 46 -8.18 -14.26 0.32
C PHE A 46 -9.01 -14.23 -0.96
N ASP A 47 -10.29 -13.84 -0.83
CA ASP A 47 -11.23 -13.77 -1.95
C ASP A 47 -11.13 -12.44 -2.72
N ALA A 48 -10.62 -11.39 -2.07
CA ALA A 48 -10.52 -10.04 -2.63
C ALA A 48 -9.37 -9.25 -2.00
N ILE A 49 -8.86 -8.27 -2.76
CA ILE A 49 -7.90 -7.28 -2.31
C ILE A 49 -8.50 -5.89 -2.59
N VAL A 50 -8.44 -5.02 -1.58
CA VAL A 50 -8.95 -3.64 -1.66
C VAL A 50 -7.82 -2.68 -1.28
N ALA A 51 -7.67 -1.57 -2.01
CA ALA A 51 -6.63 -0.57 -1.75
C ALA A 51 -7.13 0.86 -2.01
N SER A 52 -6.46 1.84 -1.40
CA SER A 52 -6.68 3.25 -1.72
C SER A 52 -6.14 3.62 -3.10
N THR A 53 -6.53 4.80 -3.59
CA THR A 53 -6.00 5.41 -4.82
C THR A 53 -4.53 5.87 -4.72
N LEU A 54 -3.94 5.94 -3.52
CA LEU A 54 -2.55 6.40 -3.36
C LEU A 54 -1.56 5.41 -3.94
N GLN A 55 -0.63 5.89 -4.77
CA GLN A 55 0.26 5.07 -5.60
C GLN A 55 0.98 3.97 -4.79
N ARG A 56 1.54 4.31 -3.63
CA ARG A 56 2.23 3.37 -2.75
C ARG A 56 1.35 2.19 -2.28
N ALA A 57 0.08 2.46 -1.99
CA ALA A 57 -0.88 1.43 -1.57
C ALA A 57 -1.37 0.61 -2.78
N ALA A 58 -1.69 1.29 -3.88
CA ALA A 58 -2.09 0.64 -5.12
C ALA A 58 -1.00 -0.29 -5.67
N GLU A 59 0.26 0.16 -5.70
CA GLU A 59 1.41 -0.64 -6.14
C GLU A 59 1.67 -1.83 -5.21
N THR A 60 1.58 -1.64 -3.89
CA THR A 60 1.70 -2.74 -2.92
C THR A 60 0.62 -3.80 -3.16
N ALA A 61 -0.63 -3.38 -3.33
CA ALA A 61 -1.76 -4.26 -3.57
C ALA A 61 -1.66 -4.98 -4.92
N ALA A 62 -1.18 -4.30 -5.96
CA ALA A 62 -0.95 -4.90 -7.28
C ALA A 62 0.10 -6.02 -7.23
N ILE A 63 1.23 -5.78 -6.53
CA ILE A 63 2.27 -6.82 -6.34
C ILE A 63 1.70 -8.03 -5.60
N ILE A 64 0.93 -7.79 -4.53
CA ILE A 64 0.30 -8.88 -3.77
C ILE A 64 -0.70 -9.64 -4.64
N SER A 65 -1.54 -8.92 -5.38
CA SER A 65 -2.54 -9.46 -6.32
C SER A 65 -1.89 -10.37 -7.37
N GLU A 66 -0.78 -9.94 -7.96
CA GLU A 66 -0.03 -10.71 -8.95
C GLU A 66 0.54 -12.00 -8.36
N VAL A 67 1.22 -11.91 -7.20
CA VAL A 67 1.82 -13.09 -6.55
C VAL A 67 0.77 -14.10 -6.10
N MET A 68 -0.36 -13.62 -5.59
CA MET A 68 -1.44 -14.47 -5.09
C MET A 68 -2.39 -14.98 -6.17
N GLY A 69 -2.38 -14.38 -7.36
CA GLY A 69 -3.36 -14.67 -8.42
C GLY A 69 -4.79 -14.27 -8.05
N VAL A 70 -4.96 -13.24 -7.22
CA VAL A 70 -6.27 -12.73 -6.76
C VAL A 70 -6.47 -11.34 -7.33
N GLY A 71 -7.53 -11.12 -8.12
CA GLY A 71 -7.81 -9.79 -8.70
C GLY A 71 -9.05 -9.73 -9.57
N PRO A 72 -9.39 -8.53 -10.09
CA PRO A 72 -8.64 -7.28 -9.98
C PRO A 72 -8.66 -6.67 -8.56
N VAL A 73 -7.67 -5.84 -8.24
CA VAL A 73 -7.66 -5.05 -7.00
C VAL A 73 -8.83 -4.06 -7.04
N LEU A 74 -9.67 -4.08 -6.00
CA LEU A 74 -10.75 -3.12 -5.82
C LEU A 74 -10.19 -1.82 -5.24
N VAL A 75 -10.70 -0.70 -5.73
CA VAL A 75 -10.29 0.63 -5.27
C VAL A 75 -11.34 1.18 -4.31
N GLU A 76 -10.91 1.66 -3.15
CA GLU A 76 -11.76 2.34 -2.17
C GLU A 76 -11.11 3.66 -1.75
N GLU A 77 -11.74 4.78 -2.10
CA GLU A 77 -11.21 6.13 -1.87
C GLU A 77 -11.16 6.47 -0.38
N ASP A 78 -12.06 5.90 0.43
CA ASP A 78 -12.11 6.12 1.87
C ASP A 78 -10.96 5.45 2.63
N LEU A 79 -10.14 4.61 1.97
CA LEU A 79 -8.93 4.02 2.54
C LEU A 79 -7.70 4.93 2.45
N GLN A 80 -7.82 6.14 1.90
CA GLN A 80 -6.70 7.07 1.77
C GLN A 80 -6.13 7.49 3.13
N GLU A 81 -4.82 7.73 3.15
CA GLU A 81 -4.12 8.26 4.33
C GLU A 81 -4.70 9.62 4.74
N ARG A 82 -4.63 9.93 6.05
CA ARG A 82 -5.05 11.22 6.57
C ARG A 82 -4.29 12.34 5.87
N SER A 83 -4.97 13.42 5.49
CA SER A 83 -4.29 14.62 4.98
C SER A 83 -3.26 15.13 5.99
N ALA A 84 -2.03 15.37 5.51
CA ALA A 84 -0.97 16.01 6.28
C ALA A 84 -1.03 17.55 6.18
N GLY A 85 -1.90 18.09 5.33
CA GLY A 85 -2.05 19.53 5.13
C GLY A 85 -0.70 20.22 4.88
N PRO A 86 -0.40 21.33 5.57
CA PRO A 86 0.86 22.07 5.41
C PRO A 86 2.13 21.29 5.78
N TRP A 87 2.01 20.16 6.48
CA TRP A 87 3.18 19.35 6.87
C TRP A 87 3.65 18.43 5.75
N GLN A 88 2.87 18.25 4.69
CA GLN A 88 3.22 17.38 3.57
C GLN A 88 4.59 17.77 2.97
N GLY A 89 5.53 16.82 2.96
CA GLY A 89 6.89 16.97 2.44
C GLY A 89 7.93 17.47 3.45
N LEU A 90 7.52 17.83 4.67
CA LEU A 90 8.40 18.26 5.76
C LEU A 90 8.90 17.07 6.59
N THR A 91 9.95 17.30 7.38
CA THR A 91 10.56 16.36 8.34
C THR A 91 10.38 16.85 9.77
#